data_AF-A0A559SQR9-F1
#
_entry.id   AF-A0A559SQR9-F1
#
_cell.length_a   1.000
_cell.length_b   1.000
_cell.length_c   1.000
_cell.angle_alpha   90.00
_cell.angle_beta   90.00
_cell.angle_gamma   90.00
#
_symmetry.space_group_name_H-M   'P 1'
#
loop_
_entity.id
_entity.type
_entity.pdbx_description
1 polymer ?
#
loop_
_entity_poly.entity_id
_entity_poly.type
_entity_poly.pdbx_seq_one_letter_code
_entity_poly.pdbx_strand_id
1 'polypeptide(L)'
;MVFHIDRTFFFDAVRQSLFKGTLSEGQAEGMTAILDFFEERMPQADRRWLAYILATAFHETAFTMQPVRETLAGSDAMAIEILDRAYAAGKLSWVKAAYWKPDEDGKCWLGRGLVQLTHKRNYEAMSAITGIDLVAEPDRAMEMAAAVTILIEGMLAGSFTGHRLADHLNAEKEDWVNARRIVNGTDRAEKLAEYGRTFHAALRREDAPGILQRLKGWLARAIARLC
;
A
#
# COMPACT_ATOMS: atom_id res chain seq x y z
N MET A 1 16.56 -10.32 -15.42
CA MET A 1 16.49 -8.96 -16.00
C MET A 1 16.03 -8.05 -14.88
N VAL A 2 16.76 -6.97 -14.59
CA VAL A 2 16.37 -5.99 -13.56
C VAL A 2 15.16 -5.22 -14.08
N PHE A 3 14.09 -5.16 -13.28
CA PHE A 3 12.98 -4.27 -13.54
C PHE A 3 13.43 -2.84 -13.28
N HIS A 4 13.37 -1.99 -14.30
CA HIS A 4 13.56 -0.56 -14.16
C HIS A 4 12.21 0.16 -14.25
N ILE A 5 11.94 1.04 -13.30
CA ILE A 5 10.71 1.82 -13.25
C ILE A 5 10.92 3.17 -13.96
N ASP A 6 10.14 3.40 -15.00
CA ASP A 6 10.03 4.73 -15.62
C ASP A 6 9.23 5.66 -14.70
N ARG A 7 9.94 6.39 -13.82
CA ARG A 7 9.34 7.27 -12.81
C ARG A 7 8.45 8.35 -13.44
N THR A 8 8.86 8.93 -14.56
CA THR A 8 8.08 9.96 -15.25
C THR A 8 6.76 9.39 -15.74
N PHE A 9 6.80 8.27 -16.47
CA PHE A 9 5.59 7.60 -16.95
C PHE A 9 4.68 7.18 -15.79
N PHE A 10 5.25 6.60 -14.73
CA PHE A 10 4.52 6.18 -13.55
C PHE A 10 3.75 7.34 -12.91
N PHE A 11 4.43 8.45 -12.59
CA PHE A 11 3.81 9.59 -11.94
C PHE A 11 2.77 10.28 -12.84
N ASP A 12 3.00 10.34 -14.16
CA ASP A 12 2.03 10.86 -15.11
C ASP A 12 0.77 10.00 -15.17
N ALA A 13 0.92 8.68 -15.22
CA ALA A 13 -0.19 7.74 -15.28
C ALA A 13 -1.04 7.78 -14.00
N VAL A 14 -0.42 7.63 -12.82
CA VAL A 14 -1.17 7.59 -11.55
C VAL A 14 -1.84 8.93 -11.24
N ARG A 15 -1.21 10.06 -11.61
CA ARG A 15 -1.80 11.39 -11.45
C ARG A 15 -3.17 11.46 -12.12
N GLN A 16 -3.29 10.93 -13.33
CA GLN A 16 -4.56 10.93 -14.07
C GLN A 16 -5.54 9.87 -13.56
N SER A 17 -5.07 8.64 -13.34
CA SER A 17 -5.96 7.51 -13.09
C SER A 17 -6.43 7.38 -11.64
N LEU A 18 -5.62 7.83 -10.67
CA LEU A 18 -5.86 7.61 -9.23
C LEU A 18 -6.03 8.92 -8.45
N PHE A 19 -5.35 9.99 -8.87
CA PHE A 19 -5.30 11.25 -8.12
C PHE A 19 -6.01 12.43 -8.80
N LYS A 20 -6.91 12.14 -9.76
CA LYS A 20 -7.81 13.13 -10.38
C LYS A 20 -7.08 14.35 -10.99
N GLY A 21 -5.88 14.13 -11.53
CA GLY A 21 -5.09 15.12 -12.25
C GLY A 21 -4.08 15.89 -11.41
N THR A 22 -4.04 15.75 -10.08
CA THR A 22 -3.08 16.47 -9.22
C THR A 22 -2.45 15.54 -8.20
N LEU A 23 -1.15 15.69 -7.94
CA LEU A 23 -0.43 14.98 -6.88
C LEU A 23 0.08 16.00 -5.87
N SER A 24 -0.13 15.74 -4.58
CA SER A 24 0.57 16.48 -3.53
C SER A 24 2.03 16.04 -3.41
N GLU A 25 2.86 16.89 -2.81
CA GLU A 25 4.25 16.55 -2.51
C GLU A 25 4.35 15.28 -1.65
N GLY A 26 3.56 15.18 -0.59
CA GLY A 26 3.52 13.98 0.26
C GLY A 26 3.06 12.72 -0.49
N GLN A 27 2.14 12.83 -1.46
CA GLN A 27 1.76 11.67 -2.28
C GLN A 27 2.92 11.20 -3.15
N ALA A 28 3.65 12.13 -3.77
CA ALA A 28 4.82 11.84 -4.57
C ALA A 28 5.96 11.26 -3.73
N GLU A 29 6.22 11.82 -2.55
CA GLU A 29 7.24 11.35 -1.61
C GLU A 29 6.98 9.92 -1.15
N GLY A 30 5.75 9.63 -0.68
CA GLY A 30 5.41 8.30 -0.18
C GLY A 30 5.45 7.22 -1.25
N MET A 31 4.98 7.54 -2.47
CA MET A 31 5.16 6.65 -3.62
C MET A 31 6.65 6.46 -3.94
N THR A 32 7.44 7.52 -3.96
CA THR A 32 8.88 7.45 -4.24
C THR A 32 9.59 6.53 -3.24
N ALA A 33 9.32 6.66 -1.94
CA ALA A 33 9.92 5.83 -0.92
C ALA A 33 9.61 4.33 -1.10
N ILE A 34 8.37 3.98 -1.49
CA ILE A 34 8.00 2.59 -1.79
C ILE A 34 8.74 2.07 -3.03
N LEU A 35 8.79 2.88 -4.09
CA LEU A 35 9.43 2.49 -5.35
C LEU A 35 10.96 2.31 -5.17
N ASP A 36 11.61 3.23 -4.45
CA ASP A 36 13.05 3.19 -4.18
C ASP A 36 13.41 1.94 -3.37
N PHE A 37 12.68 1.69 -2.28
CA PHE A 37 12.89 0.48 -1.48
C PHE A 37 12.74 -0.80 -2.31
N PHE A 38 11.70 -0.87 -3.14
CA PHE A 38 11.44 -2.06 -3.95
C PHE A 38 12.53 -2.30 -5.00
N GLU A 39 13.00 -1.25 -5.69
CA GLU A 39 14.08 -1.37 -6.68
C GLU A 39 15.43 -1.74 -6.04
N GLU A 40 15.74 -1.19 -4.86
CA GLU A 40 16.96 -1.51 -4.14
C GLU A 40 16.94 -2.96 -3.63
N ARG A 41 15.84 -3.36 -2.99
CA ARG A 41 15.77 -4.63 -2.25
C ARG A 41 15.43 -5.81 -3.15
N MET A 42 14.60 -5.60 -4.17
CA MET A 42 14.02 -6.68 -4.98
C MET A 42 13.96 -6.33 -6.48
N PRO A 43 15.11 -6.00 -7.12
CA PRO A 43 15.16 -5.55 -8.51
C PRO A 43 14.65 -6.57 -9.54
N GLN A 44 14.44 -7.83 -9.14
CA GLN A 44 13.99 -8.92 -10.01
C GLN A 44 12.62 -9.50 -9.60
N ALA A 45 11.99 -8.94 -8.57
CA ALA A 45 10.68 -9.41 -8.14
C ALA A 45 9.58 -9.07 -9.16
N ASP A 46 8.45 -9.76 -9.01
CA ASP A 46 7.28 -9.56 -9.85
C ASP A 46 6.74 -8.14 -9.69
N ARG A 47 6.62 -7.40 -10.81
CA ARG A 47 6.09 -6.02 -10.82
C ARG A 47 4.68 -5.93 -10.24
N ARG A 48 3.90 -7.02 -10.31
CA ARG A 48 2.55 -7.08 -9.74
C ARG A 48 2.58 -6.96 -8.22
N TRP A 49 3.67 -7.37 -7.57
CA TRP A 49 3.84 -7.21 -6.13
C TRP A 49 3.94 -5.74 -5.75
N LEU A 50 4.83 -4.99 -6.43
CA LEU A 50 4.95 -3.54 -6.22
C LEU A 50 3.61 -2.82 -6.46
N ALA A 51 2.90 -3.20 -7.52
CA ALA A 51 1.59 -2.64 -7.81
C ALA A 51 0.60 -2.85 -6.66
N TYR A 52 0.60 -4.05 -6.07
CA TYR A 52 -0.31 -4.37 -4.97
C TYR A 52 0.10 -3.74 -3.64
N ILE A 53 1.41 -3.59 -3.40
CA ILE A 53 1.96 -2.84 -2.27
C ILE A 53 1.50 -1.38 -2.33
N LEU A 54 1.62 -0.73 -3.50
CA LEU A 54 1.13 0.63 -3.72
C LEU A 54 -0.39 0.75 -3.54
N ALA A 55 -1.16 -0.22 -4.05
CA ALA A 55 -2.61 -0.27 -3.86
C ALA A 55 -3.01 -0.38 -2.38
N THR A 56 -2.26 -1.17 -1.62
CA THR A 56 -2.46 -1.33 -0.18
C THR A 56 -2.18 -0.01 0.54
N ALA A 57 -1.00 0.58 0.34
CA ALA A 57 -0.65 1.87 0.93
C ALA A 57 -1.68 2.96 0.56
N PHE A 58 -2.10 3.02 -0.70
CA PHE A 58 -3.11 3.95 -1.18
C PHE A 58 -4.44 3.80 -0.45
N HIS A 59 -4.92 2.58 -0.27
CA HIS A 59 -6.19 2.32 0.42
C HIS A 59 -6.11 2.60 1.92
N GLU A 60 -5.10 2.05 2.59
CA GLU A 60 -4.99 2.09 4.06
C GLU A 60 -4.66 3.48 4.60
N THR A 61 -4.04 4.34 3.78
CA THR A 61 -3.67 5.71 4.17
C THR A 61 -4.69 6.76 3.76
N ALA A 62 -5.90 6.35 3.37
CA ALA A 62 -6.92 7.24 2.80
C ALA A 62 -6.39 8.10 1.64
N PHE A 63 -5.61 7.47 0.74
CA PHE A 63 -5.03 8.07 -0.46
C PHE A 63 -3.95 9.13 -0.23
N THR A 64 -3.49 9.31 1.01
CA THR A 64 -2.42 10.27 1.33
C THR A 64 -1.04 9.75 0.90
N MET A 65 -0.88 8.42 0.81
CA MET A 65 0.41 7.74 0.63
C MET A 65 1.42 8.04 1.75
N GLN A 66 0.96 8.53 2.89
CA GLN A 66 1.79 8.86 4.04
C GLN A 66 1.48 7.92 5.20
N PRO A 67 2.45 7.62 6.08
CA PRO A 67 2.17 6.95 7.34
C PRO A 67 1.09 7.72 8.11
N VAL A 68 0.01 7.03 8.50
CA VAL A 68 -1.08 7.65 9.26
C VAL A 68 -1.30 6.92 10.57
N ARG A 69 -1.73 7.68 11.59
CA ARG A 69 -2.26 7.09 12.81
C ARG A 69 -3.72 6.69 12.59
N GLU A 70 -4.17 5.71 13.35
CA GLU A 70 -5.56 5.30 13.39
C GLU A 70 -6.46 6.52 13.61
N THR A 71 -7.61 6.54 12.93
CA THR A 71 -8.52 7.69 12.87
C THR A 71 -7.97 8.95 12.16
N LEU A 72 -6.79 8.87 11.53
CA LEU A 72 -6.06 9.99 10.92
C LEU A 72 -5.71 11.11 11.92
N ALA A 73 -5.55 10.75 13.20
CA ALA A 73 -5.23 11.71 14.25
C ALA A 73 -3.79 12.24 14.15
N GLY A 74 -3.60 13.51 14.52
CA GLY A 74 -2.28 14.14 14.56
C GLY A 74 -1.38 13.66 15.71
N SER A 75 -1.93 12.98 16.72
CA SER A 75 -1.20 12.45 17.86
C SER A 75 -1.88 11.21 18.44
N ASP A 76 -1.14 10.45 19.23
CA ASP A 76 -1.66 9.27 19.93
C ASP A 76 -2.77 9.65 20.91
N ALA A 77 -2.59 10.75 21.67
CA ALA A 77 -3.61 11.25 22.59
C ALA A 77 -4.95 11.52 21.87
N MET A 78 -4.89 12.17 20.70
CA MET A 78 -6.10 12.42 19.90
C MET A 78 -6.72 11.12 19.36
N ALA A 79 -5.90 10.18 18.88
CA ALA A 79 -6.38 8.87 18.43
C ALA A 79 -7.11 8.13 19.57
N ILE A 80 -6.52 8.10 20.75
CA ILE A 80 -7.08 7.48 21.96
C ILE A 80 -8.41 8.13 22.33
N GLU A 81 -8.50 9.46 22.34
CA GLU A 81 -9.76 10.16 22.64
C GLU A 81 -10.88 9.82 21.65
N ILE A 82 -10.57 9.73 20.36
CA ILE A 82 -11.54 9.37 19.32
C ILE A 82 -12.00 7.92 19.51
N LEU A 83 -11.06 7.00 19.75
CA LEU A 83 -11.34 5.58 19.96
C LEU A 83 -12.13 5.34 21.25
N ASP A 84 -11.79 6.01 22.35
CA ASP A 84 -12.53 5.92 23.61
C ASP A 84 -13.97 6.42 23.46
N ARG A 85 -14.18 7.53 22.74
CA ARG A 85 -15.53 8.02 22.45
C ARG A 85 -16.34 7.02 21.61
N ALA A 86 -15.71 6.40 20.61
CA ALA A 86 -16.36 5.39 19.77
C ALA A 86 -16.69 4.11 20.56
N TYR A 87 -15.78 3.67 21.44
CA TYR A 87 -15.96 2.52 22.32
C TYR A 87 -17.09 2.76 23.31
N ALA A 88 -17.10 3.91 24.00
CA ALA A 88 -18.16 4.29 24.94
C ALA A 88 -19.54 4.41 24.26
N ALA A 89 -19.57 4.81 22.98
CA ALA A 89 -20.78 4.86 22.17
C ALA A 89 -21.22 3.49 21.60
N GLY A 90 -20.53 2.39 21.93
CA GLY A 90 -20.85 1.04 21.46
C GLY A 90 -20.54 0.78 19.99
N LYS A 91 -19.77 1.66 19.33
CA LYS A 91 -19.44 1.56 17.90
C LYS A 91 -18.35 0.54 17.57
N LEU A 92 -17.65 0.04 18.60
CA LEU A 92 -16.55 -0.92 18.51
C LEU A 92 -16.91 -2.25 19.18
N SER A 93 -18.09 -2.79 18.87
CA SER A 93 -18.65 -3.97 19.55
C SER A 93 -17.84 -5.26 19.38
N TRP A 94 -16.93 -5.31 18.41
CA TRP A 94 -16.01 -6.43 18.18
C TRP A 94 -14.73 -6.37 19.04
N VAL A 95 -14.45 -5.23 19.67
CA VAL A 95 -13.25 -5.04 20.48
C VAL A 95 -13.47 -5.63 21.86
N LYS A 96 -12.70 -6.67 22.19
CA LYS A 96 -12.73 -7.31 23.51
C LYS A 96 -11.82 -6.63 24.54
N ALA A 97 -10.73 -6.03 24.07
CA ALA A 97 -9.77 -5.31 24.89
C ALA A 97 -9.27 -4.08 24.13
N ALA A 98 -9.23 -2.93 24.80
CA ALA A 98 -8.87 -1.64 24.22
C ALA A 98 -7.35 -1.55 23.98
N TYR A 99 -6.90 -2.13 22.87
CA TYR A 99 -5.48 -2.21 22.49
C TYR A 99 -4.81 -0.84 22.25
N TRP A 100 -5.60 0.22 22.06
CA TRP A 100 -5.12 1.59 21.88
C TRP A 100 -4.77 2.28 23.19
N LYS A 101 -5.18 1.72 24.34
CA LYS A 101 -4.84 2.29 25.64
C LYS A 101 -3.36 2.05 25.96
N PRO A 102 -2.72 2.99 26.67
CA PRO A 102 -1.37 2.75 27.19
C PRO A 102 -1.35 1.50 28.05
N ASP A 103 -0.37 0.64 27.85
CA ASP A 103 -0.07 -0.46 28.76
C ASP A 103 0.72 0.01 29.99
N GLU A 104 1.20 -0.93 30.80
CA GLU A 104 1.96 -0.65 32.03
C GLU A 104 3.23 0.16 31.77
N ASP A 105 3.80 0.06 30.56
CA ASP A 105 4.99 0.79 30.12
C ASP A 105 4.63 2.12 29.42
N GLY A 106 3.34 2.48 29.39
CA GLY A 106 2.82 3.66 28.72
C GLY A 106 2.75 3.54 27.19
N LYS A 107 2.88 2.33 26.63
CA LYS A 107 2.90 2.10 25.18
C LYS A 107 1.50 1.82 24.65
N CYS A 108 1.17 2.45 23.51
CA CYS A 108 -0.14 2.30 22.87
C CYS A 108 0.00 1.52 21.55
N TRP A 109 -0.84 0.50 21.35
CA TRP A 109 -0.76 -0.40 20.19
C TRP A 109 -1.81 -0.09 19.11
N LEU A 110 -2.15 1.18 18.96
CA LEU A 110 -3.06 1.71 17.93
C LEU A 110 -2.49 1.58 16.51
N GLY A 111 -3.35 1.70 15.51
CA GLY A 111 -2.98 1.60 14.09
C GLY A 111 -1.96 2.66 13.67
N ARG A 112 -0.83 2.25 13.08
CA ARG A 112 0.18 3.18 12.53
C ARG A 112 0.68 2.74 11.16
N GLY A 113 1.28 3.70 10.44
CA GLY A 113 2.02 3.44 9.21
C GLY A 113 1.15 3.29 7.97
N LEU A 114 1.75 2.74 6.92
CA LEU A 114 1.13 2.54 5.59
C LEU A 114 0.15 1.36 5.54
N VAL A 115 0.09 0.54 6.61
CA VAL A 115 -0.70 -0.70 6.67
C VAL A 115 -1.60 -0.79 7.91
N GLN A 116 -1.69 0.30 8.70
CA GLN A 116 -2.47 0.34 9.95
C GLN A 116 -2.12 -0.83 10.91
N LEU A 117 -0.82 -0.96 11.24
CA LEU A 117 -0.34 -1.99 12.17
C LEU A 117 -0.94 -1.77 13.57
N THR A 118 -1.73 -2.72 14.05
CA THR A 118 -2.44 -2.69 15.35
C THR A 118 -2.04 -3.88 16.21
N HIS A 119 -2.20 -3.76 17.53
CA HIS A 119 -1.91 -4.79 18.55
C HIS A 119 -0.42 -5.10 18.79
N LYS A 120 -0.03 -5.21 20.07
CA LYS A 120 1.34 -5.49 20.53
C LYS A 120 2.02 -6.67 19.80
N ARG A 121 1.31 -7.79 19.67
CA ARG A 121 1.82 -8.99 18.95
C ARG A 121 2.28 -8.73 17.52
N ASN A 122 1.63 -7.79 16.82
CA ASN A 122 1.99 -7.46 15.46
C ASN A 122 3.21 -6.52 15.42
N TYR A 123 3.35 -5.63 16.41
CA TYR A 123 4.56 -4.83 16.62
C TYR A 123 5.76 -5.73 16.96
N GLU A 124 5.58 -6.74 17.82
CA GLU A 124 6.60 -7.75 18.14
C GLU A 124 7.03 -8.53 16.89
N ALA A 125 6.05 -9.04 16.12
CA ALA A 125 6.32 -9.76 14.87
C ALA A 125 7.05 -8.90 13.84
N MET A 126 6.62 -7.65 13.65
CA MET A 126 7.28 -6.72 12.74
C MET A 126 8.67 -6.32 13.24
N SER A 127 8.89 -6.23 14.56
CA SER A 127 10.22 -5.95 15.10
C SER A 127 11.20 -7.06 14.74
N ALA A 128 10.78 -8.32 14.86
CA ALA A 128 11.61 -9.46 14.50
C ALA A 128 11.95 -9.52 12.99
N ILE A 129 11.02 -9.10 12.12
CA ILE A 129 11.19 -9.14 10.67
C ILE A 129 12.05 -7.98 10.17
N THR A 130 11.79 -6.78 10.68
CA THR A 130 12.41 -5.55 10.17
C THR A 130 13.72 -5.20 10.90
N GLY A 131 13.94 -5.78 12.08
CA GLY A 131 15.05 -5.39 12.98
C GLY A 131 14.85 -4.03 13.65
N ILE A 132 13.67 -3.41 13.48
CA ILE A 132 13.28 -2.14 14.09
C ILE A 132 12.60 -2.44 15.42
N ASP A 133 13.09 -1.91 16.54
CA ASP A 133 12.44 -2.13 17.84
C ASP A 133 11.16 -1.29 17.98
N LEU A 134 10.06 -1.83 17.44
CA LEU A 134 8.74 -1.21 17.48
C LEU A 134 8.04 -1.45 18.82
N VAL A 135 8.55 -2.36 19.66
CA VAL A 135 7.99 -2.64 20.99
C VAL A 135 8.46 -1.56 21.96
N ALA A 136 9.75 -1.22 21.94
CA ALA A 136 10.28 -0.12 22.71
C ALA A 136 9.79 1.23 22.18
N GLU A 137 9.75 1.40 20.85
CA GLU A 137 9.43 2.67 20.20
C GLU A 137 8.34 2.51 19.11
N PRO A 138 7.05 2.34 19.50
CA PRO A 138 5.97 2.09 18.54
C PRO A 138 5.72 3.26 17.57
N ASP A 139 6.08 4.49 17.95
CA ASP A 139 5.99 5.66 17.07
C ASP A 139 6.89 5.56 15.83
N ARG A 140 7.94 4.72 15.85
CA ARG A 140 8.78 4.50 14.67
C ARG A 140 7.99 3.96 13.49
N ALA A 141 6.86 3.29 13.72
CA ALA A 141 5.94 2.88 12.64
C ALA A 141 5.35 4.07 11.84
N MET A 142 5.48 5.31 12.33
CA MET A 142 5.10 6.54 11.62
C MET A 142 6.24 7.15 10.80
N GLU A 143 7.48 6.68 10.96
CA GLU A 143 8.60 7.10 10.13
C GLU A 143 8.46 6.45 8.75
N MET A 144 8.63 7.23 7.67
CA MET A 144 8.42 6.73 6.30
C MET A 144 9.26 5.48 6.00
N ALA A 145 10.56 5.49 6.33
CA ALA A 145 11.44 4.36 6.06
C ALA A 145 11.02 3.08 6.80
N ALA A 146 10.65 3.20 8.09
CA ALA A 146 10.15 2.09 8.87
C ALA A 146 8.79 1.59 8.36
N ALA A 147 7.87 2.50 8.02
CA ALA A 147 6.55 2.16 7.51
C ALA A 147 6.61 1.43 6.15
N VAL A 148 7.49 1.85 5.25
CA VAL A 148 7.77 1.15 3.98
C VAL A 148 8.35 -0.24 4.23
N THR A 149 9.31 -0.35 5.15
CA THR A 149 9.92 -1.64 5.51
C THR A 149 8.87 -2.61 6.09
N ILE A 150 8.04 -2.15 7.04
CA ILE A 150 6.94 -2.92 7.64
C ILE A 150 5.96 -3.38 6.56
N LEU A 151 5.53 -2.47 5.68
CA LEU A 151 4.58 -2.77 4.61
C LEU A 151 5.14 -3.88 3.70
N ILE A 152 6.35 -3.68 3.17
CA ILE A 152 6.90 -4.57 2.14
C ILE A 152 7.30 -5.91 2.74
N GLU A 153 8.11 -5.92 3.80
CA GLU A 153 8.58 -7.17 4.41
C GLU A 153 7.43 -7.97 5.03
N GLY A 154 6.44 -7.28 5.63
CA GLY A 154 5.24 -7.93 6.16
C GLY A 154 4.39 -8.61 5.08
N MET A 155 4.23 -7.99 3.90
CA MET A 155 3.49 -8.58 2.78
C MET A 155 4.25 -9.73 2.09
N LEU A 156 5.59 -9.71 2.13
CA LEU A 156 6.44 -10.78 1.60
C LEU A 156 6.44 -12.01 2.52
N ALA A 157 6.61 -11.78 3.82
CA ALA A 157 6.63 -12.83 4.84
C ALA A 157 5.23 -13.36 5.17
N GLY A 158 4.18 -12.60 4.85
CA GLY A 158 2.79 -12.94 5.14
C GLY A 158 2.45 -12.77 6.62
N SER A 159 3.13 -11.85 7.30
CA SER A 159 3.11 -11.76 8.76
C SER A 159 1.91 -11.03 9.34
N PHE A 160 1.04 -10.46 8.50
CA PHE A 160 -0.22 -9.87 8.96
C PHE A 160 -1.31 -10.93 9.15
N THR A 161 -1.43 -11.90 8.23
CA THR A 161 -2.55 -12.87 8.20
C THR A 161 -2.15 -14.31 7.84
N GLY A 162 -0.90 -14.55 7.44
CA GLY A 162 -0.39 -15.80 6.90
C GLY A 162 -0.35 -15.86 5.37
N HIS A 163 -0.95 -14.90 4.66
CA HIS A 163 -0.92 -14.86 3.19
C HIS A 163 0.21 -13.96 2.67
N ARG A 164 0.96 -14.44 1.67
CA ARG A 164 2.07 -13.71 1.05
C ARG A 164 1.70 -13.19 -0.34
N LEU A 165 2.43 -12.20 -0.83
CA LEU A 165 2.36 -11.73 -2.21
C LEU A 165 2.47 -12.89 -3.22
N ALA A 166 3.43 -13.79 -3.02
CA ALA A 166 3.68 -14.94 -3.89
C ALA A 166 2.54 -15.98 -3.92
N ASP A 167 1.66 -16.03 -2.91
CA ASP A 167 0.56 -16.99 -2.86
C ASP A 167 -0.59 -16.61 -3.81
N HIS A 168 -0.65 -15.32 -4.20
CA HIS A 168 -1.73 -14.73 -5.00
C HIS A 168 -1.25 -14.22 -6.36
N LEU A 169 -0.03 -13.70 -6.44
CA LEU A 169 0.56 -13.14 -7.65
C LEU A 169 1.88 -13.86 -7.94
N ASN A 170 1.88 -14.75 -8.93
CA ASN A 170 3.04 -15.54 -9.32
C ASN A 170 2.94 -15.98 -10.80
N ALA A 171 3.86 -16.82 -11.27
CA ALA A 171 3.90 -17.23 -12.67
C ALA A 171 2.60 -17.90 -13.17
N GLU A 172 1.86 -18.58 -12.28
CA GLU A 172 0.64 -19.33 -12.60
C GLU A 172 -0.63 -18.61 -12.17
N LYS A 173 -0.53 -17.64 -11.26
CA LYS A 173 -1.67 -16.98 -10.62
C LYS A 173 -1.60 -15.46 -10.70
N GLU A 174 -2.74 -14.87 -11.02
CA GLU A 174 -2.95 -13.42 -11.01
C GLU A 174 -4.24 -13.07 -10.23
N ASP A 175 -4.25 -13.38 -8.93
CA ASP A 175 -5.42 -13.22 -8.06
C ASP A 175 -5.38 -11.91 -7.26
N TRP A 176 -5.66 -10.81 -7.95
CA TRP A 176 -5.72 -9.48 -7.37
C TRP A 176 -6.75 -9.32 -6.25
N VAL A 177 -7.85 -10.10 -6.30
CA VAL A 177 -8.97 -9.98 -5.35
C VAL A 177 -8.61 -10.66 -4.04
N ASN A 178 -8.17 -11.93 -4.07
CA ASN A 178 -7.78 -12.63 -2.85
C ASN A 178 -6.44 -12.14 -2.28
N ALA A 179 -5.64 -11.39 -3.04
CA ALA A 179 -4.48 -10.69 -2.48
C ALA A 179 -4.84 -9.75 -1.31
N ARG A 180 -6.11 -9.34 -1.14
CA ARG A 180 -6.54 -8.56 0.03
C ARG A 180 -6.28 -9.30 1.34
N ARG A 181 -6.29 -10.63 1.26
CA ARG A 181 -6.01 -11.54 2.37
C ARG A 181 -4.62 -11.35 2.95
N ILE A 182 -3.68 -10.76 2.22
CA ILE A 182 -2.31 -10.49 2.71
C ILE A 182 -2.33 -9.58 3.94
N VAL A 183 -3.23 -8.60 3.98
CA VAL A 183 -3.26 -7.57 5.04
C VAL A 183 -4.50 -7.67 5.93
N ASN A 184 -5.66 -8.01 5.36
CA ASN A 184 -6.92 -8.09 6.09
C ASN A 184 -7.75 -9.27 5.55
N GLY A 185 -9.04 -9.39 5.87
CA GLY A 185 -9.94 -10.37 5.27
C GLY A 185 -10.22 -10.11 3.79
N THR A 186 -11.48 -10.05 3.39
CA THR A 186 -11.88 -9.73 2.01
C THR A 186 -12.65 -8.43 1.90
N ASP A 187 -12.65 -7.60 2.95
CA ASP A 187 -13.29 -6.29 2.88
C ASP A 187 -12.61 -5.41 1.83
N ARG A 188 -13.44 -4.75 1.01
CA ARG A 188 -13.04 -3.93 -0.14
C ARG A 188 -12.12 -4.63 -1.16
N ALA A 189 -12.06 -5.96 -1.16
CA ALA A 189 -11.12 -6.72 -2.00
C ALA A 189 -11.15 -6.34 -3.48
N GLU A 190 -12.35 -6.21 -4.07
CA GLU A 190 -12.51 -5.79 -5.48
C GLU A 190 -11.94 -4.39 -5.74
N LYS A 191 -12.07 -3.47 -4.78
CA LYS A 191 -11.55 -2.11 -4.92
C LYS A 191 -10.03 -2.07 -4.88
N LEU A 192 -9.42 -2.83 -3.97
CA LEU A 192 -7.95 -2.95 -3.94
C LEU A 192 -7.43 -3.69 -5.18
N ALA A 193 -8.17 -4.67 -5.69
CA ALA A 193 -7.84 -5.34 -6.93
C ALA A 193 -7.86 -4.37 -8.13
N GLU A 194 -8.86 -3.48 -8.20
CA GLU A 194 -8.91 -2.40 -9.18
C GLU A 194 -7.69 -1.47 -9.06
N TYR A 195 -7.39 -0.98 -7.86
CA TYR A 195 -6.20 -0.14 -7.62
C TYR A 195 -4.91 -0.85 -8.01
N GLY A 196 -4.76 -2.13 -7.63
CA GLY A 196 -3.58 -2.95 -7.97
C GLY A 196 -3.38 -3.06 -9.47
N ARG A 197 -4.45 -3.31 -10.23
CA ARG A 197 -4.38 -3.34 -11.70
C ARG A 197 -4.06 -1.96 -12.29
N THR A 198 -4.60 -0.88 -11.73
CA THR A 198 -4.29 0.49 -12.18
C THR A 198 -2.83 0.84 -11.93
N PHE A 199 -2.28 0.55 -10.75
CA PHE A 199 -0.84 0.73 -10.47
C PHE A 199 0.02 -0.17 -11.35
N HIS A 200 -0.40 -1.42 -11.59
CA HIS A 200 0.34 -2.32 -12.48
C HIS A 200 0.40 -1.79 -13.91
N ALA A 201 -0.69 -1.20 -14.42
CA ALA A 201 -0.68 -0.50 -15.71
C ALA A 201 0.28 0.70 -15.70
N ALA A 202 0.31 1.49 -14.62
CA ALA A 202 1.25 2.62 -14.48
C ALA A 202 2.73 2.20 -14.36
N LEU A 203 3.01 0.95 -13.97
CA LEU A 203 4.36 0.37 -13.88
C LEU A 203 4.80 -0.32 -15.19
N ARG A 204 3.86 -0.55 -16.10
CA ARG A 204 4.14 -1.08 -17.44
C ARG A 204 4.24 0.10 -18.38
N ARG A 205 5.46 0.46 -18.76
CA ARG A 205 5.65 1.23 -19.99
C ARG A 205 5.06 0.38 -21.11
N GLU A 206 3.88 0.74 -21.61
CA GLU A 206 3.49 0.26 -22.92
C GLU A 206 4.55 0.81 -23.87
N ASP A 207 5.35 -0.07 -24.47
CA ASP A 207 6.18 0.34 -25.58
C ASP A 207 5.26 1.06 -26.55
N ALA A 208 5.57 2.33 -26.84
CA ALA A 208 4.76 3.11 -27.76
C ALA A 208 4.54 2.25 -29.01
N PRO A 209 3.30 2.12 -29.53
CA PRO A 209 3.03 1.27 -30.66
C PRO A 209 4.05 1.58 -31.75
N GLY A 210 4.76 0.55 -32.20
CA GLY A 210 5.82 0.71 -33.21
C GLY A 210 5.29 1.44 -34.43
N ILE A 211 6.17 2.01 -35.25
CA ILE A 211 5.81 2.79 -36.46
C ILE A 211 4.70 2.10 -37.28
N LEU A 212 4.75 0.78 -37.42
CA LEU A 212 3.74 -0.02 -38.12
C LEU A 212 2.34 0.04 -37.49
N GLN A 213 2.25 0.01 -36.16
CA GLN A 213 0.98 0.03 -35.44
C GLN A 213 0.41 1.46 -35.35
N ARG A 214 1.28 2.47 -35.31
CA ARG A 214 0.90 3.89 -35.52
C ARG A 214 0.37 4.13 -36.93
N LEU A 215 1.02 3.59 -37.96
CA LEU A 215 0.57 3.67 -39.35
C LEU A 215 -0.77 2.96 -39.55
N LYS A 216 -0.96 1.76 -38.98
CA LYS A 216 -2.26 1.07 -38.98
C LYS A 216 -3.36 1.89 -38.32
N GLY A 217 -3.09 2.48 -37.16
CA GLY A 217 -4.05 3.36 -36.48
C GLY A 217 -4.34 4.66 -37.23
N TRP A 218 -3.37 5.19 -37.99
CA TRP A 218 -3.58 6.35 -38.86
C TRP A 218 -4.42 5.99 -40.09
N LEU A 219 -4.11 4.89 -40.77
CA LEU A 219 -4.87 4.37 -41.92
C LEU A 219 -6.32 4.06 -41.56
N ALA A 220 -6.56 3.37 -40.43
CA ALA A 220 -7.91 3.06 -39.97
C ALA A 220 -8.75 4.33 -39.71
N ARG A 221 -8.13 5.38 -39.15
CA ARG A 221 -8.79 6.69 -38.93
C ARG A 221 -9.00 7.50 -40.21
N ALA A 222 -8.12 7.36 -41.20
CA ALA A 222 -8.27 8.00 -42.50
C ALA A 222 -9.43 7.36 -43.29
N ILE A 223 -9.52 6.02 -43.29
CA ILE A 223 -10.61 5.27 -43.93
C ILE A 223 -11.95 5.61 -43.29
N ALA A 224 -12.03 5.64 -41.96
CA ALA A 224 -13.26 5.98 -41.23
C ALA A 224 -13.73 7.44 -41.41
N ARG A 225 -12.90 8.32 -41.99
CA ARG A 225 -13.28 9.70 -42.34
C ARG A 225 -13.72 9.86 -43.80
N LEU A 226 -13.53 8.82 -44.62
CA LEU A 226 -13.87 8.79 -46.04
C LEU A 226 -15.12 7.95 -46.33
N CYS A 227 -15.68 7.28 -45.32
CA CYS A 227 -16.98 6.61 -45.34
C CYS A 227 -17.98 7.41 -44.51
#